data_AF-A0A9P1IFE1-F1
#
_entry.id   AF-A0A9P1IFE1-F1
#
_cell.length_a   1.000
_cell.length_b   1.000
_cell.length_c   1.000
_cell.angle_alpha   90.00
_cell.angle_beta   90.00
_cell.angle_gamma   90.00
#
_symmetry.space_group_name_H-M   'P 1'
#
loop_
_entity.id
_entity.type
_entity.pdbx_description
1 polymer ?
#
loop_
_entity_poly.entity_id
_entity_poly.type
_entity_poly.pdbx_seq_one_letter_code
_entity_poly.pdbx_strand_id
1 'polypeptide(L)'
;MDLKRKISAESENDGNPEKKLKMLENVIASFGCRQGEREEMQDYHVLTRKFDLGKGFLHRCSFFAIFDGHAGSRAARFCQQKMEHEIRQKLEKCR
;
A
#
# COMPACT_ATOMS: atom_id res chain seq x y z
N MET A 1 -2.40 -30.26 -11.97
CA MET A 1 -3.39 -29.47 -12.74
C MET A 1 -2.82 -28.08 -12.92
N ASP A 2 -1.97 -27.94 -13.92
CA ASP A 2 -1.22 -26.72 -14.21
C ASP A 2 -2.08 -25.74 -14.99
N LEU A 3 -2.59 -24.69 -14.32
CA LEU A 3 -3.15 -23.53 -15.03
C LEU A 3 -2.00 -22.61 -15.46
N LYS A 4 -1.40 -22.92 -16.61
CA LYS A 4 -0.60 -21.96 -17.37
C LYS A 4 -1.51 -20.84 -17.89
N ARG A 5 -1.40 -19.64 -17.31
CA ARG A 5 -2.06 -18.45 -17.87
C ARG A 5 -1.34 -18.02 -19.15
N LYS A 6 -2.07 -18.06 -20.25
CA LYS A 6 -1.64 -17.56 -21.56
C LYS A 6 -1.81 -16.04 -21.56
N ILE A 7 -0.70 -15.29 -21.62
CA ILE A 7 -0.73 -13.85 -21.89
C ILE A 7 -0.51 -13.70 -23.39
N SER A 8 -1.59 -13.45 -24.14
CA SER A 8 -1.52 -13.01 -25.52
C SER A 8 -1.14 -11.53 -25.51
N ALA A 9 0.09 -11.22 -25.91
CA ALA A 9 0.52 -9.89 -26.23
C ALA A 9 -0.03 -9.52 -27.61
N GLU A 10 -1.16 -8.80 -27.63
CA GLU A 10 -1.60 -8.07 -28.82
C GLU A 10 -1.44 -6.58 -28.52
N SER A 11 -0.44 -6.01 -29.17
CA SER A 11 -0.08 -4.59 -29.13
C SER A 11 -0.96 -3.81 -30.08
N GLU A 12 -2.06 -3.25 -29.57
CA GLU A 12 -2.79 -2.18 -30.26
C GLU A 12 -2.41 -0.83 -29.63
N ASN A 13 -1.75 -0.01 -30.45
CA ASN A 13 -1.28 1.34 -30.15
C ASN A 13 -2.47 2.32 -30.15
N ASP A 14 -3.35 2.25 -29.16
CA ASP A 14 -4.41 3.25 -28.96
C ASP A 14 -3.87 4.39 -28.09
N GLY A 15 -3.57 5.53 -28.73
CA GLY A 15 -2.94 6.72 -28.15
C GLY A 15 -3.81 7.52 -27.18
N ASN A 16 -4.78 6.90 -26.49
CA ASN A 16 -5.62 7.60 -25.52
C ASN A 16 -4.98 7.56 -24.10
N PRO A 17 -4.49 8.71 -23.58
CA PRO A 17 -3.84 8.77 -22.26
C PRO A 17 -4.78 8.38 -21.11
N GLU A 18 -6.09 8.54 -21.24
CA GLU A 18 -7.06 8.21 -20.19
C GLU A 18 -7.22 6.69 -19.98
N LYS A 19 -7.15 5.89 -21.05
CA LYS A 19 -7.22 4.42 -20.95
C LYS A 19 -5.94 3.83 -20.32
N LYS A 20 -4.78 4.43 -20.61
CA LYS A 20 -3.50 4.09 -19.94
C LYS A 20 -3.51 4.43 -18.46
N LEU A 21 -4.22 5.51 -18.07
CA LEU A 21 -4.32 5.95 -16.68
C LEU A 21 -5.08 4.94 -15.80
N LYS A 22 -6.20 4.39 -16.29
CA LYS A 22 -7.02 3.39 -15.57
C LYS A 22 -6.30 2.07 -15.30
N MET A 23 -5.31 1.71 -16.11
CA MET A 23 -4.56 0.44 -15.97
C MET A 23 -3.60 0.41 -14.77
N LEU A 24 -3.21 1.57 -14.24
CA LEU A 24 -2.21 1.66 -13.15
C LEU A 24 -2.83 1.64 -11.74
N GLU A 25 -4.15 1.58 -11.61
CA GLU A 25 -4.86 1.61 -10.32
C GLU A 25 -4.87 0.26 -9.58
N ASN A 26 -4.37 -0.81 -10.17
CA ASN A 26 -4.58 -2.17 -9.67
C ASN A 26 -3.36 -2.73 -8.90
N VAL A 27 -2.89 -2.03 -7.87
CA VAL A 27 -1.91 -2.62 -6.93
C VAL A 27 -2.65 -3.68 -6.10
N ILE A 28 -2.46 -4.96 -6.42
CA ILE A 28 -2.95 -6.07 -5.58
C ILE A 28 -2.02 -6.19 -4.39
N ALA A 29 -2.57 -6.04 -3.18
CA ALA A 29 -1.81 -6.15 -1.95
C ALA A 29 -2.61 -6.96 -0.94
N SER A 30 -1.89 -7.82 -0.21
CA SER A 30 -2.40 -8.65 0.87
C SER A 30 -1.35 -8.71 1.96
N PHE A 31 -1.77 -8.90 3.21
CA PHE A 31 -0.86 -9.15 4.31
C PHE A 31 -1.36 -10.35 5.10
N GLY A 32 -0.45 -10.95 5.86
CA GLY A 32 -0.76 -11.98 6.86
C GLY A 32 -0.08 -11.61 8.18
N CYS A 33 -0.76 -11.89 9.28
CA CYS A 33 -0.22 -11.70 10.62
C CYS A 33 -0.30 -13.03 11.38
N ARG A 34 0.73 -13.35 12.16
CA ARG A 34 0.76 -14.55 13.00
C ARG A 34 1.47 -14.23 14.31
N GLN A 35 0.83 -14.56 15.43
CA GLN A 35 1.38 -14.37 16.78
C GLN A 35 2.55 -15.34 17.05
N GLY A 36 2.45 -16.57 16.56
CA GLY A 36 3.45 -17.61 16.82
C GLY A 36 3.41 -18.05 18.29
N GLU A 37 4.58 -18.25 18.87
CA GLU A 37 4.78 -18.75 20.25
C GLU A 37 4.73 -17.64 21.31
N ARG A 38 4.68 -16.37 20.90
CA ARG A 38 4.67 -15.25 21.85
C ARG A 38 3.36 -15.19 22.62
N GLU A 39 3.42 -14.68 23.84
CA GLU A 39 2.23 -14.46 24.68
C GLU A 39 1.26 -13.45 24.06
N GLU A 40 1.78 -12.45 23.33
CA GLU A 40 0.99 -11.40 22.70
C GLU A 40 1.43 -11.11 21.26
N MET A 41 0.45 -10.79 20.40
CA MET A 41 0.71 -10.19 19.08
C MET A 41 0.93 -8.68 19.25
N GLN A 42 2.16 -8.22 19.03
CA GLN A 42 2.51 -6.80 19.16
C GLN A 42 2.72 -6.11 17.81
N ASP A 43 2.75 -6.86 16.69
CA ASP A 43 2.86 -6.29 15.36
C ASP A 43 1.54 -5.68 14.87
N TYR A 44 1.64 -4.56 14.15
CA TYR A 44 0.53 -3.91 13.46
C TYR A 44 0.93 -3.56 12.02
N HIS A 45 -0.04 -3.25 11.17
CA HIS A 45 0.21 -2.92 9.77
C HIS A 45 -0.79 -1.88 9.25
N VAL A 46 -0.43 -1.21 8.17
CA VAL A 46 -1.33 -0.37 7.36
C VAL A 46 -1.36 -0.88 5.94
N LEU A 47 -2.57 -1.00 5.37
CA LEU A 47 -2.80 -1.43 4.00
C LEU A 47 -3.68 -0.42 3.25
N THR A 48 -3.09 0.68 2.81
CA THR A 48 -3.82 1.76 2.10
C THR A 48 -3.47 1.74 0.62
N ARG A 49 -4.33 1.12 -0.19
CA ARG A 49 -4.12 0.97 -1.64
C ARG A 49 -4.21 2.31 -2.37
N LYS A 50 -5.10 3.21 -1.92
CA LYS A 50 -5.26 4.56 -2.47
C LYS A 50 -4.79 5.59 -1.47
N PHE A 51 -3.52 5.97 -1.58
CA PHE A 51 -2.88 7.00 -0.77
C PHE A 51 -2.67 8.26 -1.61
N ASP A 52 -3.76 9.01 -1.82
CA ASP A 52 -3.74 10.21 -2.66
C ASP A 52 -3.15 11.41 -1.91
N LEU A 53 -2.04 11.95 -2.40
CA LEU A 53 -1.35 13.12 -1.84
C LEU A 53 -1.72 14.45 -2.53
N GLY A 54 -2.68 14.44 -3.46
CA GLY A 54 -3.25 15.65 -4.05
C GLY A 54 -2.33 16.46 -4.97
N LYS A 55 -1.16 15.92 -5.36
CA LYS A 55 -0.15 16.64 -6.16
C LYS A 55 0.44 15.78 -7.28
N GLY A 56 0.29 16.22 -8.53
CA GLY A 56 1.08 15.74 -9.68
C GLY A 56 1.23 14.21 -9.78
N PHE A 57 2.48 13.73 -9.87
CA PHE A 57 2.78 12.29 -9.96
C PHE A 57 2.42 11.49 -8.70
N LEU A 58 2.17 12.16 -7.57
CA LEU A 58 1.84 11.56 -6.28
C LEU A 58 0.35 11.22 -6.12
N HIS A 59 -0.49 11.53 -7.11
CA HIS A 59 -1.90 11.05 -7.13
C HIS A 59 -2.03 9.53 -7.23
N ARG A 60 -0.94 8.82 -7.58
CA ARG A 60 -0.92 7.37 -7.79
C ARG A 60 0.01 6.68 -6.80
N CYS A 61 -0.24 6.88 -5.51
CA CYS A 61 0.54 6.22 -4.46
C CYS A 61 -0.32 5.22 -3.68
N SER A 62 0.35 4.22 -3.14
CA SER A 62 -0.17 3.34 -2.10
C SER A 62 0.73 3.45 -0.88
N PHE A 63 0.16 3.29 0.31
CA PHE A 63 0.88 3.32 1.57
C PHE A 63 0.73 1.98 2.29
N PHE A 64 1.85 1.30 2.48
CA PHE A 64 1.95 0.02 3.17
C PHE A 64 3.02 0.13 4.24
N ALA A 65 2.72 -0.33 5.45
CA ALA A 65 3.67 -0.30 6.57
C ALA A 65 3.44 -1.49 7.49
N ILE A 66 4.52 -1.98 8.10
CA ILE A 66 4.52 -2.99 9.16
C ILE A 66 5.26 -2.39 10.34
N PHE A 67 4.69 -2.54 11.54
CA PHE A 67 5.23 -2.04 12.79
C PHE A 67 5.43 -3.23 13.72
N ASP A 68 6.70 -3.55 14.03
CA ASP A 68 7.05 -4.55 15.03
C ASP A 68 7.00 -3.91 16.42
N GLY A 69 6.05 -4.35 17.25
CA GLY A 69 5.88 -3.82 18.60
C GLY A 69 6.84 -4.49 19.59
N HIS A 70 7.42 -3.70 20.49
CA HIS A 70 8.29 -4.20 21.55
C HIS A 70 7.91 -3.58 22.89
N ALA A 71 8.00 -4.38 23.96
CA ALA A 71 7.58 -4.01 25.32
C ALA A 71 6.10 -3.54 25.38
N GLY A 72 5.25 -4.16 24.56
CA GLY A 72 3.82 -3.88 24.44
C GLY A 72 3.42 -3.34 23.07
N SER A 73 2.13 -3.44 22.75
CA SER A 73 1.55 -3.08 21.45
C SER A 73 1.28 -1.59 21.25
N ARG A 74 1.39 -0.76 22.30
CA ARG A 74 0.91 0.64 22.28
C ARG A 74 1.57 1.49 21.21
N ALA A 75 2.90 1.40 21.06
CA ALA A 75 3.63 2.18 20.07
C ALA A 75 3.27 1.77 18.63
N ALA A 76 3.32 0.46 18.32
CA ALA A 76 2.97 -0.06 17.01
C ALA A 76 1.51 0.28 16.62
N ARG A 77 0.57 0.16 17.58
CA ARG A 77 -0.83 0.57 17.40
C ARG A 77 -0.98 2.07 17.15
N PHE A 78 -0.24 2.92 17.88
CA PHE A 78 -0.25 4.37 17.64
C PHE A 78 0.28 4.71 16.24
N CYS A 79 1.38 4.07 15.82
CA CYS A 79 1.93 4.23 14.48
C CYS A 79 0.93 3.83 13.40
N GLN A 80 0.24 2.69 13.56
CA GLN A 80 -0.82 2.28 12.63
C GLN A 80 -1.88 3.38 12.42
N GLN A 81 -2.28 4.06 13.50
CA GLN A 81 -3.35 5.06 13.46
C GLN A 81 -2.88 6.44 12.94
N LYS A 82 -1.61 6.79 13.12
CA LYS A 82 -1.12 8.16 12.88
C LYS A 82 -0.15 8.28 11.72
N MET A 83 0.60 7.24 11.40
CA MET A 83 1.71 7.32 10.45
C MET A 83 1.25 7.76 9.06
N GLU A 84 0.13 7.25 8.57
CA GLU A 84 -0.42 7.65 7.27
C GLU A 84 -0.70 9.16 7.20
N HIS A 85 -1.32 9.70 8.25
CA HIS A 85 -1.64 11.13 8.35
C HIS A 85 -0.38 12.00 8.44
N GLU A 86 0.58 11.61 9.27
CA GLU A 86 1.86 12.32 9.44
C GLU A 86 2.67 12.36 8.14
N ILE A 87 2.74 11.24 7.42
CA ILE A 87 3.41 11.16 6.11
C ILE A 87 2.70 12.06 5.12
N ARG A 88 1.37 12.02 5.05
CA ARG A 88 0.58 12.88 4.18
C ARG A 88 0.89 14.36 4.43
N GLN A 89 0.81 14.81 5.68
CA GLN A 89 1.12 16.20 6.02
C GLN A 89 2.56 16.60 5.66
N LYS A 90 3.54 15.73 5.90
CA LYS A 90 4.95 16.04 5.63
C LYS A 90 5.22 16.11 4.12
N LEU A 91 4.70 15.16 3.35
CA LEU A 91 4.86 15.14 1.89
C LEU A 91 4.08 16.27 1.21
N GLU A 92 2.95 16.71 1.77
CA GLU A 92 2.25 17.90 1.32
C GLU A 92 3.04 19.19 1.58
N LYS A 93 3.90 19.22 2.62
CA LYS A 93 4.71 20.40 2.98
C LYS A 93 6.08 20.45 2.31
N CYS A 94 6.65 19.30 1.92
CA CYS A 94 7.87 19.26 1.11
C CYS A 94 7.60 19.90 -0.26
N ARG A 95 8.34 20.97 -0.54
CA ARG A 95 8.22 21.85 -1.72
C ARG A 95 9.43 21.68 -2.61
#